data_AF-A0A0L0W7C2-F1
#
_entry.id   AF-A0A0L0W7C2-F1
#
_cell.length_a   1.000
_cell.length_b   1.000
_cell.length_c   1.000
_cell.angle_alpha   90.00
_cell.angle_beta   90.00
_cell.angle_gamma   90.00
#
_symmetry.space_group_name_H-M   'P 1'
#
loop_
_entity.id
_entity.type
_entity.pdbx_description
1 polymer ?
#
loop_
_entity_poly.entity_id
_entity_poly.type
_entity_poly.pdbx_seq_one_letter_code
_entity_poly.pdbx_strand_id
1 'polypeptide(L)'
;MDKETLYKIVHGQHSDPVKALAELYFKGAITLEDISIRLTLPPVLRFDAWRYIAQNEMITAQEAGELWGLSESTLRKVFFNIENGKSNKFKENEYRKSGKVWLVKRSAMYREYGEPKVKE
;
A
#
# COMPACT_ATOMS: atom_id res chain seq x y z
N MET A 1 13.83 6.76 -14.12
CA MET A 1 14.06 5.32 -13.86
C MET A 1 15.55 5.06 -13.88
N ASP A 2 16.15 4.68 -12.76
CA ASP A 2 17.54 4.23 -12.77
C ASP A 2 17.60 2.79 -13.33
N LYS A 3 18.00 2.68 -14.60
CA LYS A 3 18.10 1.40 -15.31
C LYS A 3 19.09 0.45 -14.61
N GLU A 4 20.09 1.01 -13.95
CA GLU A 4 21.11 0.24 -13.25
C GLU A 4 20.55 -0.46 -12.01
N THR A 5 19.78 0.25 -11.17
CA THR A 5 19.12 -0.35 -10.00
C THR A 5 18.16 -1.47 -10.41
N LEU A 6 17.30 -1.25 -11.42
CA LEU A 6 16.35 -2.28 -11.86
C LEU A 6 17.07 -3.52 -12.42
N TYR A 7 18.13 -3.31 -13.20
CA TYR A 7 18.98 -4.41 -13.69
C TYR A 7 19.57 -5.22 -12.53
N LYS A 8 20.16 -4.55 -11.54
CA LYS A 8 20.72 -5.23 -10.36
C LYS A 8 19.65 -6.03 -9.59
N ILE A 9 18.43 -5.51 -9.48
CA ILE A 9 17.32 -6.22 -8.80
C ILE A 9 16.92 -7.46 -9.59
N VAL A 10 16.65 -7.32 -10.89
CA VAL A 10 16.20 -8.42 -11.76
C VAL A 10 17.23 -9.55 -11.82
N HIS A 11 18.53 -9.20 -11.79
CA HIS A 11 19.62 -10.17 -11.81
C HIS A 11 20.09 -10.63 -10.42
N GLY A 12 19.40 -10.26 -9.33
CA GLY A 12 19.75 -10.69 -7.97
C GLY A 12 21.07 -10.12 -7.43
N GLN A 13 21.56 -9.02 -8.02
CA GLN A 13 22.79 -8.33 -7.67
C GLN A 13 22.56 -7.15 -6.71
N HIS A 14 21.33 -6.93 -6.26
CA HIS A 14 20.98 -5.89 -5.29
C HIS A 14 20.92 -6.48 -3.88
N SER A 15 21.53 -5.83 -2.89
CA SER A 15 21.61 -6.32 -1.51
C SER A 15 20.27 -6.34 -0.78
N ASP A 16 19.39 -5.39 -1.08
CA ASP A 16 18.03 -5.31 -0.54
C ASP A 16 17.01 -5.00 -1.66
N PRO A 17 16.62 -6.01 -2.46
CA PRO A 17 15.79 -5.79 -3.64
C PRO A 17 14.35 -5.39 -3.29
N VAL A 18 13.83 -5.85 -2.15
CA VAL A 18 12.47 -5.54 -1.67
C VAL A 18 12.35 -4.06 -1.36
N LYS A 19 13.27 -3.52 -0.55
CA LYS A 19 13.27 -2.11 -0.20
C LYS A 19 13.52 -1.22 -1.40
N ALA A 20 14.42 -1.62 -2.31
CA ALA A 20 14.68 -0.87 -3.53
C ALA A 20 13.45 -0.78 -4.44
N LEU A 21 12.69 -1.88 -4.62
CA LEU A 21 11.43 -1.85 -5.35
C LEU A 21 10.39 -0.95 -4.68
N ALA A 22 10.28 -1.01 -3.35
CA ALA A 22 9.38 -0.14 -2.60
C ALA A 22 9.76 1.35 -2.73
N GLU A 23 11.04 1.69 -2.69
CA GLU A 23 11.51 3.06 -2.90
C GLU A 23 11.19 3.56 -4.32
N LEU A 24 11.35 2.71 -5.33
CA LEU A 24 10.96 3.05 -6.71
C LEU A 24 9.45 3.29 -6.81
N TYR A 25 8.65 2.45 -6.15
CA TYR A 25 7.20 2.62 -6.07
C TYR A 25 6.80 3.95 -5.40
N PHE A 26 7.35 4.24 -4.22
CA PHE A 26 7.04 5.46 -3.48
C PHE A 26 7.52 6.74 -4.19
N LYS A 27 8.55 6.64 -5.02
CA LYS A 27 9.00 7.72 -5.91
C LYS A 27 8.14 7.87 -7.18
N GLY A 28 7.14 7.02 -7.38
CA GLY A 28 6.30 6.99 -8.58
C GLY A 28 7.05 6.53 -9.84
N ALA A 29 8.20 5.88 -9.69
CA ALA A 29 9.01 5.43 -10.82
C ALA A 29 8.51 4.11 -11.41
N ILE A 30 7.78 3.32 -10.61
CA ILE A 30 7.09 2.09 -11.00
C ILE A 30 5.76 2.01 -10.25
N THR A 31 4.84 1.20 -10.77
CA THR A 31 3.52 0.93 -10.19
C THR A 31 3.48 -0.45 -9.52
N LEU A 32 2.41 -0.73 -8.78
CA LEU A 32 2.17 -2.09 -8.26
C LEU A 32 1.97 -3.10 -9.40
N GLU A 33 1.37 -2.70 -10.51
CA GLU A 33 1.22 -3.56 -11.69
C GLU A 33 2.59 -3.93 -12.29
N ASP A 34 3.52 -2.96 -12.32
CA ASP A 34 4.88 -3.25 -12.78
C ASP A 34 5.53 -4.33 -11.92
N ILE A 35 5.43 -4.22 -10.59
CA ILE A 35 5.98 -5.21 -9.65
C ILE A 35 5.27 -6.55 -9.77
N SER A 36 3.94 -6.55 -9.88
CA SER A 36 3.13 -7.78 -9.88
C SER A 36 3.27 -8.58 -11.17
N ILE A 37 3.28 -7.93 -12.34
CA ILE A 37 3.16 -8.65 -13.62
C ILE A 37 4.12 -8.19 -14.72
N ARG A 38 4.52 -6.91 -14.79
CA ARG A 38 5.29 -6.42 -15.96
C ARG A 38 6.80 -6.63 -15.83
N LEU A 39 7.33 -6.54 -14.61
CA LEU A 39 8.74 -6.77 -14.36
C LEU A 39 9.03 -8.28 -14.28
N THR A 40 10.15 -8.67 -14.87
CA THR A 40 10.70 -10.03 -14.80
C THR A 40 11.34 -10.24 -13.43
N LEU A 41 10.52 -10.33 -12.39
CA LEU A 41 10.94 -10.56 -11.01
C LEU A 41 10.65 -12.02 -10.60
N PRO A 42 11.51 -12.62 -9.76
CA PRO A 42 11.20 -13.89 -9.10
C PRO A 42 9.86 -13.80 -8.34
N PRO A 43 9.02 -14.85 -8.34
CA PRO A 43 7.71 -14.81 -7.68
C PRO A 43 7.75 -14.40 -6.21
N VAL A 44 8.75 -14.89 -5.46
CA VAL A 44 8.96 -14.53 -4.05
C VAL A 44 9.21 -13.03 -3.90
N LEU A 45 10.04 -12.46 -4.77
CA LEU A 45 10.34 -11.03 -4.72
C LEU A 45 9.12 -10.16 -5.01
N ARG A 46 8.23 -10.60 -5.91
CA ARG A 46 6.96 -9.91 -6.17
C ARG A 46 6.09 -9.84 -4.92
N PHE A 47 5.93 -10.97 -4.25
CA PHE A 47 5.12 -11.07 -3.03
C PHE A 47 5.72 -10.25 -1.89
N ASP A 48 7.03 -10.35 -1.67
CA ASP A 48 7.70 -9.64 -0.58
C ASP A 48 7.70 -8.13 -0.81
N ALA A 49 7.93 -7.66 -2.03
CA ALA A 49 7.82 -6.25 -2.40
C ALA A 49 6.40 -5.72 -2.18
N TRP A 50 5.39 -6.44 -2.67
CA TRP A 50 3.99 -6.06 -2.47
C TRP A 50 3.63 -5.97 -0.99
N ARG A 51 4.04 -6.97 -0.19
CA ARG A 51 3.79 -7.02 1.24
C ARG A 51 4.46 -5.87 1.97
N TYR A 52 5.71 -5.59 1.63
CA TYR A 52 6.46 -4.47 2.20
C TYR A 52 5.79 -3.14 1.88
N ILE A 53 5.40 -2.92 0.62
CA ILE A 53 4.70 -1.70 0.20
C ILE A 53 3.40 -1.57 0.96
N ALA A 54 2.56 -2.61 1.00
CA ALA A 54 1.27 -2.55 1.68
C ALA A 54 1.39 -2.20 3.18
N GLN A 55 2.45 -2.68 3.86
CA GLN A 55 2.69 -2.41 5.27
C GLN A 55 3.22 -1.00 5.58
N ASN A 56 3.80 -0.32 4.58
CA ASN A 56 4.44 0.98 4.74
C ASN A 56 3.69 2.12 4.03
N GLU A 57 2.85 1.80 3.05
CA GLU A 57 2.03 2.77 2.34
C GLU A 57 0.84 3.22 3.17
N MET A 58 0.73 4.54 3.32
CA MET A 58 -0.44 5.22 3.87
C MET A 58 -1.22 5.86 2.73
N ILE A 59 -2.47 5.44 2.56
CA ILE A 59 -3.40 6.00 1.59
C ILE A 59 -4.48 6.81 2.31
N THR A 60 -5.02 7.82 1.65
CA THR A 60 -6.12 8.62 2.17
C THR A 60 -7.40 7.80 2.27
N ALA A 61 -8.32 8.22 3.14
CA ALA A 61 -9.64 7.62 3.23
C ALA A 61 -10.41 7.67 1.89
N GLN A 62 -10.13 8.68 1.07
CA GLN A 62 -10.71 8.80 -0.27
C GLN A 62 -10.13 7.73 -1.21
N GLU A 63 -8.80 7.65 -1.34
CA GLU A 63 -8.12 6.64 -2.18
C GLU A 63 -8.49 5.22 -1.73
N ALA A 64 -8.54 4.96 -0.42
CA ALA A 64 -9.00 3.70 0.13
C ALA A 64 -10.47 3.41 -0.22
N GLY A 65 -11.32 4.45 -0.23
CA GLY A 65 -12.71 4.34 -0.67
C GLY A 65 -12.82 3.93 -2.13
N GLU A 66 -12.05 4.58 -3.01
CA GLU A 66 -11.99 4.29 -4.43
C GLU A 66 -11.50 2.85 -4.69
N LEU A 67 -10.39 2.45 -4.06
CA LEU A 67 -9.78 1.13 -4.23
C LEU A 67 -10.67 -0.04 -3.73
N TRP A 68 -11.38 0.12 -2.61
CA TRP A 68 -12.23 -0.93 -2.05
C TRP A 68 -13.72 -0.80 -2.43
N GLY A 69 -14.07 0.20 -3.24
CA GLY A 69 -15.47 0.49 -3.58
C GLY A 69 -16.31 0.84 -2.35
N LEU A 70 -15.73 1.56 -1.38
CA LEU A 70 -16.41 2.08 -0.20
C LEU A 70 -16.70 3.57 -0.39
N SER A 71 -17.80 4.06 0.18
CA SER A 71 -18.00 5.51 0.24
C SER A 71 -16.96 6.14 1.17
N GLU A 72 -16.49 7.34 0.84
CA GLU A 72 -15.59 8.12 1.70
C GLU A 72 -16.17 8.31 3.11
N SER A 73 -17.49 8.54 3.19
CA SER A 73 -18.23 8.66 4.45
C SER A 73 -18.14 7.42 5.33
N THR A 74 -18.02 6.23 4.75
CA THR A 74 -17.90 4.96 5.49
C THR A 74 -16.58 4.93 6.26
N LEU A 75 -15.46 5.22 5.60
CA LEU A 75 -14.15 5.22 6.24
C LEU A 75 -14.01 6.36 7.24
N ARG A 76 -14.50 7.57 6.92
CA ARG A 76 -14.53 8.68 7.88
C ARG A 76 -15.30 8.33 9.16
N LYS A 77 -16.45 7.65 9.04
CA LYS A 77 -17.23 7.18 10.20
C LYS A 77 -16.46 6.15 11.04
N VAL A 78 -15.72 5.25 10.39
CA VAL A 78 -14.85 4.28 11.08
C VAL A 78 -13.78 5.02 11.89
N PHE A 79 -13.04 5.95 11.29
CA PHE A 79 -12.01 6.71 12.02
C PHE A 79 -12.58 7.56 13.15
N PHE A 80 -13.74 8.19 12.94
CA PHE A 80 -14.44 8.91 14.00
C PHE A 80 -14.81 7.98 15.17
N ASN A 81 -15.32 6.78 14.88
CA ASN A 81 -15.62 5.81 15.94
C ASN A 81 -14.35 5.34 16.67
N ILE A 82 -13.23 5.19 15.96
CA ILE A 82 -11.95 4.84 16.59
C ILE A 82 -11.47 5.97 17.52
N GLU A 83 -11.47 7.24 17.08
CA GLU A 83 -11.09 8.39 17.92
C GLU A 83 -11.94 8.48 19.21
N ASN A 84 -13.21 8.08 19.15
CA ASN A 84 -14.12 8.11 20.29
C ASN A 84 -14.13 6.80 21.11
N GLY A 85 -13.22 5.86 20.85
CA GLY A 85 -13.14 4.58 21.55
C GLY A 85 -14.31 3.61 21.29
N LYS A 86 -15.08 3.84 20.21
CA LYS A 86 -16.25 3.03 19.82
C LYS A 86 -15.92 1.93 18.80
N SER A 87 -14.69 1.87 18.31
CA SER A 87 -14.24 0.85 17.36
C SER A 87 -12.75 0.57 17.53
N ASN A 88 -12.36 -0.69 17.32
CA ASN A 88 -10.98 -1.17 17.30
C ASN A 88 -10.62 -1.80 15.93
N LYS A 89 -11.33 -1.39 14.86
CA LYS A 89 -11.19 -1.99 13.53
C LYS A 89 -9.77 -1.84 12.96
N PHE A 90 -9.09 -0.74 13.27
CA PHE A 90 -7.69 -0.53 12.92
C PHE A 90 -6.84 -0.34 14.20
N LYS A 91 -5.60 -0.83 14.16
CA LYS A 91 -4.63 -0.64 15.24
C LYS A 91 -4.07 0.78 15.21
N GLU A 92 -3.57 1.29 16.33
CA GLU A 92 -3.08 2.68 16.46
C GLU A 92 -1.99 3.06 15.45
N ASN A 93 -1.16 2.10 15.01
CA ASN A 93 -0.11 2.34 14.01
C ASN A 93 -0.58 2.16 12.55
N GLU A 94 -1.86 1.86 12.34
CA GLU A 94 -2.43 1.58 11.03
C GLU A 94 -3.23 2.74 10.46
N TYR A 95 -3.46 3.79 11.24
CA TYR A 95 -4.15 4.99 10.79
C TYR A 95 -3.50 6.23 11.40
N ARG A 96 -3.66 7.38 10.75
CA ARG A 96 -3.29 8.68 11.32
C ARG A 96 -4.08 9.80 10.68
N LYS A 97 -4.16 10.94 11.37
CA LYS A 97 -4.77 12.17 10.86
C LYS A 97 -3.69 13.13 10.39
N SER A 98 -3.82 13.66 9.18
CA SER A 98 -2.93 14.66 8.59
C SER A 98 -3.76 15.88 8.21
N GLY A 99 -3.81 16.87 9.10
CA GLY A 99 -4.73 18.00 8.98
C GLY A 99 -6.20 17.54 9.03
N LYS A 100 -6.93 17.71 7.92
CA LYS A 100 -8.34 17.30 7.77
C LYS A 100 -8.54 15.92 7.13
N VAL A 101 -7.44 15.27 6.72
CA VAL A 101 -7.46 14.02 5.97
C VAL A 101 -7.05 12.86 6.87
N TRP A 102 -7.81 11.77 6.80
CA TRP A 102 -7.46 10.50 7.42
C TRP A 102 -6.64 9.67 6.46
N LEU A 103 -5.58 9.07 6.98
CA LEU A 103 -4.71 8.14 6.30
C LEU A 103 -4.81 6.77 6.98
N VAL A 104 -4.72 5.72 6.19
CA VAL A 104 -4.77 4.33 6.63
C VAL A 104 -3.73 3.51 5.88
N LYS A 105 -3.12 2.54 6.56
CA LYS A 105 -2.21 1.60 5.93
C LYS A 105 -2.96 0.73 4.94
N ARG A 106 -2.40 0.56 3.74
CA ARG A 106 -2.97 -0.34 2.74
C ARG A 106 -3.09 -1.78 3.29
N SER A 107 -2.13 -2.26 4.08
CA SER A 107 -2.19 -3.57 4.74
C SER A 107 -3.36 -3.73 5.70
N ALA A 108 -3.77 -2.65 6.38
CA ALA A 108 -4.90 -2.69 7.29
C ALA A 108 -6.23 -2.78 6.52
N MET A 109 -6.31 -2.11 5.37
CA MET A 109 -7.43 -2.24 4.45
C MET A 109 -7.57 -3.68 3.94
N TYR A 110 -6.47 -4.33 3.52
CA TYR A 110 -6.50 -5.74 3.12
C TYR A 110 -7.02 -6.67 4.23
N ARG A 111 -6.59 -6.47 5.48
CA ARG A 111 -7.05 -7.30 6.60
C ARG A 111 -8.55 -7.14 6.87
N GLU A 112 -9.03 -5.90 6.88
CA GLU A 112 -10.39 -5.57 7.33
C GLU A 112 -11.44 -5.63 6.22
N TYR A 113 -11.03 -5.50 4.96
CA TYR A 113 -11.92 -5.43 3.81
C TYR A 113 -11.58 -6.41 2.67
N GLY A 114 -10.47 -7.16 2.77
CA GLY A 114 -10.03 -8.10 1.74
C GLY A 114 -9.34 -7.44 0.55
N GLU A 115 -9.36 -8.10 -0.60
CA GLU A 115 -8.77 -7.55 -1.84
C GLU A 115 -9.54 -6.30 -2.33
N PRO A 116 -8.84 -5.28 -2.86
CA PRO A 116 -9.47 -4.10 -3.44
C PRO A 116 -10.34 -4.51 -4.63
N LYS A 117 -11.47 -3.81 -4.77
CA LYS A 117 -12.36 -3.95 -5.91
C LYS A 117 -11.86 -3.00 -6.98
N VAL A 118 -10.73 -3.33 -7.59
CA VAL A 118 -10.19 -2.57 -8.73
C VAL A 118 -11.34 -2.41 -9.73
N LYS A 119 -11.85 -1.19 -9.87
CA LYS A 119 -12.69 -0.84 -11.00
C LYS A 119 -11.73 -0.57 -12.14
N GLU A 120 -11.70 -1.47 -13.10
CA GLU A 120 -11.18 -1.19 -14.45
C GLU A 120 -11.90 0.03 -15.07
#